data_AF-A0A7R9U9Y7-F1
#
_entry.id   AF-A0A7R9U9Y7-F1
#
_cell.length_a   1.000
_cell.length_b   1.000
_cell.length_c   1.000
_cell.angle_alpha   90.00
_cell.angle_beta   90.00
_cell.angle_gamma   90.00
#
_symmetry.space_group_name_H-M   'P 1'
#
loop_
_entity.id
_entity.type
_entity.pdbx_description
1 polymer ?
#
loop_
_entity_poly.entity_id
_entity_poly.type
_entity_poly.pdbx_seq_one_letter_code
_entity_poly.pdbx_strand_id
1 'polypeptide(L)'
;GYETAPFDANVEGLDSSSYGGLEVNDDSGILEYVRVWYGGSVVGDNNEINGITLAGVGRGTKIEHIEIAYNLDDGIEFFGGTVDVKHVSVLFCLDDGIDMDLGYQGRLQFVFVMLGSGSQHAVEVDGPGVPGSEISDRTFPRMYNALFIGDVVNGANPVSSDDSFAGLLRLRQGAG
;
A
#
# COMPACT_ATOMS: atom_id res chain seq x y z
N GLY A 1 17.45 6.36 -15.08
CA GLY A 1 17.05 6.56 -13.68
C GLY A 1 15.79 5.77 -13.49
N TYR A 2 15.56 5.24 -12.30
CA TYR A 2 14.28 4.59 -11.97
C TYR A 2 13.27 5.70 -11.69
N GLU A 3 12.12 5.66 -12.36
CA GLU A 3 11.00 6.57 -12.13
C GLU A 3 10.03 5.88 -11.17
N THR A 4 10.16 6.21 -9.88
CA THR A 4 9.47 5.42 -8.85
C THR A 4 8.02 5.84 -8.63
N ALA A 5 7.50 6.83 -9.36
CA ALA A 5 6.09 7.24 -9.36
C ALA A 5 5.78 8.00 -10.67
N PRO A 6 4.52 7.97 -11.17
CA PRO A 6 4.14 8.76 -12.34
C PRO A 6 4.29 10.27 -12.06
N PHE A 7 4.62 11.06 -13.09
CA PHE A 7 4.68 12.52 -12.97
C PHE A 7 3.25 13.09 -12.92
N ASP A 8 2.96 13.92 -11.91
CA ASP A 8 1.66 14.58 -11.70
C ASP A 8 0.45 13.62 -11.60
N ALA A 9 0.62 12.47 -10.93
CA ALA A 9 -0.49 11.61 -10.56
C ALA A 9 -1.33 12.24 -9.42
N ASN A 10 -2.60 11.86 -9.31
CA ASN A 10 -3.45 12.29 -8.18
C ASN A 10 -3.53 11.18 -7.15
N VAL A 11 -3.44 11.54 -5.87
CA VAL A 11 -3.72 10.63 -4.75
C VAL A 11 -5.20 10.30 -4.76
N GLU A 12 -5.50 9.02 -4.61
CA GLU A 12 -6.86 8.53 -4.43
C GLU A 12 -7.51 9.10 -3.15
N GLY A 13 -8.83 9.16 -3.13
CA GLY A 13 -9.62 9.62 -1.99
C GLY A 13 -9.59 11.14 -1.78
N LEU A 14 -8.77 11.88 -2.54
CA LEU A 14 -8.53 13.31 -2.36
C LEU A 14 -8.70 14.11 -3.66
N ASP A 15 -9.52 15.15 -3.61
CA ASP A 15 -9.65 16.08 -4.73
C ASP A 15 -8.34 16.87 -4.92
N SER A 16 -7.81 16.87 -6.16
CA SER A 16 -6.71 17.75 -6.60
C SER A 16 -5.39 17.64 -5.82
N SER A 17 -5.10 16.48 -5.25
CA SER A 17 -3.84 16.22 -4.54
C SER A 17 -2.84 15.54 -5.46
N SER A 18 -2.04 16.32 -6.18
CA SER A 18 -1.01 15.81 -7.09
C SER A 18 0.26 15.37 -6.35
N TYR A 19 0.86 14.26 -6.77
CA TYR A 19 2.15 13.77 -6.28
C TYR A 19 3.03 13.28 -7.44
N GLY A 20 4.27 12.92 -7.12
CA GLY A 20 5.25 12.37 -8.06
C GLY A 20 6.61 13.04 -7.90
N GLY A 21 7.49 12.82 -8.88
CA GLY A 21 8.85 13.34 -8.89
C GLY A 21 9.90 12.24 -8.96
N LEU A 22 11.16 12.66 -9.14
CA LEU A 22 12.28 11.75 -9.43
C LEU A 22 13.31 11.67 -8.28
N GLU A 23 13.11 12.41 -7.19
CA GLU A 23 14.06 12.43 -6.08
C GLU A 23 13.83 11.24 -5.14
N VAL A 24 14.55 10.15 -5.41
CA VAL A 24 14.43 8.91 -4.63
C VAL A 24 14.85 9.09 -3.16
N ASN A 25 15.61 10.13 -2.80
CA ASN A 25 15.99 10.43 -1.43
C ASN A 25 15.25 11.62 -0.85
N ASP A 26 14.07 11.96 -1.39
CA ASP A 26 13.22 12.99 -0.80
C ASP A 26 12.94 12.68 0.68
N ASP A 27 12.87 13.74 1.47
CA ASP A 27 12.55 13.69 2.89
C ASP A 27 11.21 14.41 3.10
N SER A 28 10.16 13.61 3.16
CA SER A 28 8.79 14.05 3.43
C SER A 28 8.50 14.13 4.95
N GLY A 29 9.51 13.95 5.81
CA GLY A 29 9.41 14.10 7.27
C GLY A 29 9.45 12.78 8.05
N ILE A 30 8.73 12.76 9.18
CA ILE A 30 8.79 11.67 10.16
C ILE A 30 7.38 11.26 10.58
N LEU A 31 7.09 9.96 10.48
CA LEU A 31 6.00 9.28 11.16
C LEU A 31 6.59 8.25 12.12
N GLU A 32 6.47 8.50 13.42
CA GLU A 32 7.00 7.61 14.47
C GLU A 32 6.00 7.47 15.62
N TYR A 33 5.71 6.24 16.05
CA TYR A 33 4.70 5.95 17.10
C TYR A 33 3.30 6.47 16.74
N VAL A 34 2.84 6.17 15.53
CA VAL A 34 1.53 6.60 15.01
C VAL A 34 0.54 5.44 15.05
N ARG A 35 -0.70 5.73 15.47
CA ARG A 35 -1.82 4.80 15.44
C ARG A 35 -2.97 5.37 14.62
N VAL A 36 -3.44 4.63 13.62
CA VAL A 36 -4.62 4.98 12.80
C VAL A 36 -5.66 3.88 12.94
N TRP A 37 -6.76 4.17 13.64
CA TRP A 37 -7.82 3.19 13.89
C TRP A 37 -9.17 3.70 13.39
N TYR A 38 -10.00 2.81 12.85
CA TYR A 38 -11.34 3.13 12.33
C TYR A 38 -11.30 4.24 11.26
N GLY A 39 -10.26 4.22 10.43
CA GLY A 39 -10.09 5.11 9.30
C GLY A 39 -10.77 4.57 8.04
N GLY A 40 -10.46 5.26 6.94
CA GLY A 40 -10.83 4.89 5.60
C GLY A 40 -12.28 5.14 5.22
N SER A 41 -12.53 5.21 3.92
CA SER A 41 -13.85 5.50 3.34
C SER A 41 -13.87 5.17 1.86
N VAL A 42 -14.97 4.63 1.36
CA VAL A 42 -15.25 4.60 -0.08
C VAL A 42 -15.86 5.94 -0.48
N VAL A 43 -15.21 6.69 -1.36
CA VAL A 43 -15.66 8.04 -1.77
C VAL A 43 -16.08 8.13 -3.24
N GLY A 44 -15.84 7.07 -4.02
CA GLY A 44 -16.34 6.87 -5.38
C GLY A 44 -16.14 5.42 -5.82
N ASP A 45 -16.44 5.12 -7.08
CA ASP A 45 -16.10 3.81 -7.66
C ASP A 45 -14.59 3.77 -7.90
N ASN A 46 -13.88 2.81 -7.28
CA ASN A 46 -12.40 2.69 -7.28
C ASN A 46 -11.74 4.02 -6.88
N ASN A 47 -12.27 4.62 -5.81
CA ASN A 47 -11.77 5.86 -5.24
C ASN A 47 -12.05 5.86 -3.73
N GLU A 48 -11.06 5.48 -2.96
CA GLU A 48 -11.13 5.18 -1.55
C GLU A 48 -10.07 5.96 -0.73
N ILE A 49 -10.26 5.97 0.58
CA ILE A 49 -9.32 6.54 1.56
C ILE A 49 -8.74 5.39 2.36
N ASN A 50 -7.41 5.32 2.41
CA ASN A 50 -6.65 4.31 3.14
C ASN A 50 -6.34 4.71 4.59
N GLY A 51 -5.85 3.75 5.37
CA GLY A 51 -5.36 4.03 6.72
C GLY A 51 -4.16 4.99 6.68
N ILE A 52 -3.18 4.67 5.84
CA ILE A 52 -2.10 5.57 5.46
C ILE A 52 -1.82 5.41 3.97
N THR A 53 -1.95 6.50 3.21
CA THR A 53 -1.52 6.58 1.82
C THR A 53 -0.11 7.17 1.73
N LEU A 54 0.80 6.49 1.05
CA LEU A 54 2.17 6.93 0.80
C LEU A 54 2.40 7.11 -0.70
N ALA A 55 2.26 8.34 -1.18
CA ALA A 55 2.33 8.65 -2.61
C ALA A 55 3.67 9.28 -2.99
N GLY A 56 4.53 8.53 -3.70
CA GLY A 56 5.82 8.99 -4.20
C GLY A 56 6.88 9.30 -3.13
N VAL A 57 6.71 8.79 -1.90
CA VAL A 57 7.55 9.16 -0.74
C VAL A 57 8.98 8.62 -0.87
N GLY A 58 9.98 9.50 -0.67
CA GLY A 58 11.40 9.18 -0.80
C GLY A 58 12.01 8.50 0.44
N ARG A 59 13.15 7.83 0.26
CA ARG A 59 13.85 7.09 1.33
C ARG A 59 14.54 7.97 2.38
N GLY A 60 14.56 9.28 2.19
CA GLY A 60 14.99 10.23 3.23
C GLY A 60 13.97 10.31 4.37
N THR A 61 12.71 10.00 4.10
CA THR A 61 11.59 9.99 5.05
C THR A 61 11.72 8.86 6.06
N LYS A 62 11.42 9.16 7.34
CA LYS A 62 11.42 8.17 8.41
C LYS A 62 10.00 7.71 8.73
N ILE A 63 9.70 6.43 8.52
CA ILE A 63 8.42 5.82 8.92
C ILE A 63 8.70 4.57 9.76
N GLU A 64 8.40 4.63 11.06
CA GLU A 64 8.56 3.46 11.93
C GLU A 64 7.62 3.43 13.13
N HIS A 65 7.39 2.25 13.71
CA HIS A 65 6.51 2.05 14.87
C HIS A 65 5.08 2.54 14.60
N ILE A 66 4.44 1.94 13.60
CA ILE A 66 3.09 2.32 13.17
C ILE A 66 2.11 1.16 13.37
N GLU A 67 0.88 1.49 13.79
CA GLU A 67 -0.22 0.54 13.89
C GLU A 67 -1.45 1.08 13.17
N ILE A 68 -1.99 0.28 12.25
CA ILE A 68 -3.25 0.56 11.57
C ILE A 68 -4.24 -0.54 11.93
N ALA A 69 -5.47 -0.18 12.29
CA ALA A 69 -6.50 -1.18 12.59
C ALA A 69 -7.92 -0.77 12.19
N TYR A 70 -8.73 -1.76 11.81
CA TYR A 70 -10.15 -1.56 11.49
C TYR A 70 -10.39 -0.48 10.42
N ASN A 71 -9.48 -0.36 9.45
CA ASN A 71 -9.65 0.54 8.32
C ASN A 71 -10.72 -0.01 7.36
N LEU A 72 -11.54 0.87 6.78
CA LEU A 72 -12.58 0.44 5.82
C LEU A 72 -11.98 -0.04 4.50
N ASP A 73 -10.81 0.48 4.15
CA ASP A 73 -10.05 0.18 2.94
C ASP A 73 -8.67 -0.35 3.36
N ASP A 74 -7.59 -0.12 2.60
CA ASP A 74 -6.30 -0.71 2.95
C ASP A 74 -5.72 -0.17 4.25
N GLY A 75 -4.93 -1.00 4.90
CA GLY A 75 -4.15 -0.57 6.06
C GLY A 75 -3.10 0.48 5.67
N ILE A 76 -2.26 0.15 4.70
CA ILE A 76 -1.29 1.06 4.10
C ILE A 76 -1.28 0.82 2.60
N GLU A 77 -1.33 1.89 1.83
CA GLU A 77 -1.21 1.81 0.38
C GLU A 77 -0.03 2.66 -0.10
N PHE A 78 0.79 2.08 -0.97
CA PHE A 78 1.93 2.75 -1.59
C PHE A 78 1.65 3.03 -3.05
N PHE A 79 1.62 4.31 -3.39
CA PHE A 79 1.59 4.75 -4.79
C PHE A 79 3.00 5.18 -5.21
N GLY A 80 3.80 4.22 -5.62
CA GLY A 80 5.19 4.45 -5.96
C GLY A 80 6.06 4.89 -4.76
N GLY A 81 7.24 5.42 -5.04
CA GLY A 81 8.21 5.90 -4.05
C GLY A 81 9.28 4.87 -3.67
N THR A 82 10.12 5.24 -2.70
CA THR A 82 11.22 4.39 -2.21
C THR A 82 11.37 4.38 -0.68
N VAL A 83 10.44 4.99 0.04
CA VAL A 83 10.44 5.04 1.51
C VAL A 83 10.62 3.65 2.11
N ASP A 84 11.38 3.56 3.20
CA ASP A 84 11.48 2.34 3.99
C ASP A 84 10.56 2.44 5.21
N VAL A 85 9.88 1.35 5.55
CA VAL A 85 9.00 1.26 6.73
C VAL A 85 9.48 0.18 7.69
N LYS A 86 9.53 0.48 9.00
CA LYS A 86 9.95 -0.48 10.04
C LYS A 86 8.93 -0.60 11.17
N HIS A 87 8.79 -1.79 11.75
CA HIS A 87 7.90 -2.01 12.89
C HIS A 87 6.46 -1.57 12.59
N VAL A 88 5.82 -2.26 11.65
CA VAL A 88 4.44 -2.00 11.22
C VAL A 88 3.54 -3.16 11.62
N SER A 89 2.39 -2.82 12.21
CA SER A 89 1.29 -3.76 12.44
C SER A 89 0.01 -3.29 11.79
N VAL A 90 -0.60 -4.13 10.95
CA VAL A 90 -1.89 -3.87 10.30
C VAL A 90 -2.90 -4.93 10.74
N LEU A 91 -4.05 -4.50 11.27
CA LEU A 91 -5.02 -5.39 11.91
C LEU A 91 -6.42 -5.17 11.35
N PHE A 92 -7.05 -6.21 10.82
CA PHE A 92 -8.49 -6.24 10.53
C PHE A 92 -8.99 -5.12 9.60
N CYS A 93 -8.17 -4.71 8.61
CA CYS A 93 -8.60 -3.79 7.55
C CYS A 93 -9.49 -4.55 6.56
N LEU A 94 -10.52 -3.93 5.98
CA LEU A 94 -11.53 -4.65 5.21
C LEU A 94 -11.17 -4.87 3.74
N ASP A 95 -10.16 -4.20 3.21
CA ASP A 95 -9.56 -4.57 1.94
C ASP A 95 -8.18 -5.23 2.20
N ASP A 96 -7.09 -4.67 1.68
CA ASP A 96 -5.77 -5.22 1.87
C ASP A 96 -5.08 -4.71 3.14
N GLY A 97 -4.24 -5.58 3.71
CA GLY A 97 -3.38 -5.16 4.82
C GLY A 97 -2.35 -4.13 4.36
N ILE A 98 -1.65 -4.45 3.27
CA ILE A 98 -0.66 -3.58 2.67
C ILE A 98 -0.76 -3.74 1.16
N ASP A 99 -1.16 -2.68 0.47
CA ASP A 99 -1.14 -2.63 -0.99
C ASP A 99 0.05 -1.80 -1.49
N MET A 100 0.68 -2.26 -2.57
CA MET A 100 1.88 -1.67 -3.13
C MET A 100 1.78 -1.61 -4.64
N ASP A 101 1.84 -0.38 -5.12
CA ASP A 101 1.44 -0.09 -6.47
C ASP A 101 2.39 0.92 -7.15
N LEU A 102 2.15 1.14 -8.44
CA LEU A 102 2.77 2.21 -9.24
C LEU A 102 4.31 2.29 -9.15
N GLY A 103 4.98 1.13 -9.09
CA GLY A 103 6.42 1.02 -9.19
C GLY A 103 7.18 1.21 -7.87
N TYR A 104 6.51 1.09 -6.71
CA TYR A 104 7.16 1.21 -5.41
C TYR A 104 8.39 0.29 -5.25
N GLN A 105 9.52 0.86 -4.81
CA GLN A 105 10.82 0.18 -4.68
C GLN A 105 11.37 0.09 -3.25
N GLY A 106 10.55 0.49 -2.27
CA GLY A 106 10.95 0.59 -0.88
C GLY A 106 11.14 -0.76 -0.18
N ARG A 107 11.42 -0.70 1.11
CA ARG A 107 11.64 -1.89 1.94
C ARG A 107 10.79 -1.84 3.20
N LEU A 108 10.27 -2.99 3.60
CA LEU A 108 9.54 -3.15 4.84
C LEU A 108 10.25 -4.16 5.75
N GLN A 109 10.38 -3.85 7.04
CA GLN A 109 11.01 -4.77 8.01
C GLN A 109 10.26 -4.81 9.35
N PHE A 110 10.13 -6.01 9.92
CA PHE A 110 9.32 -6.25 11.13
C PHE A 110 7.84 -5.94 10.87
N VAL A 111 7.27 -6.72 9.95
CA VAL A 111 5.90 -6.54 9.45
C VAL A 111 4.99 -7.57 10.12
N PHE A 112 3.86 -7.10 10.63
CA PHE A 112 2.80 -7.96 11.14
C PHE A 112 1.48 -7.58 10.49
N VAL A 113 0.82 -8.53 9.82
CA VAL A 113 -0.52 -8.33 9.28
C VAL A 113 -1.44 -9.41 9.82
N MET A 114 -2.56 -9.02 10.40
CA MET A 114 -3.61 -9.91 10.83
C MET A 114 -4.92 -9.53 10.14
N LEU A 115 -5.39 -10.41 9.27
CA LEU A 115 -6.66 -10.25 8.58
C LEU A 115 -7.83 -10.54 9.51
N GLY A 116 -8.91 -9.80 9.31
CA GLY A 116 -10.18 -9.97 9.99
C GLY A 116 -11.21 -10.64 9.10
N SER A 117 -12.42 -10.78 9.63
CA SER A 117 -13.57 -11.10 8.78
C SER A 117 -13.84 -9.90 7.88
N GLY A 118 -13.90 -10.12 6.57
CA GLY A 118 -14.13 -9.03 5.62
C GLY A 118 -12.90 -8.65 4.81
N SER A 119 -11.69 -8.87 5.36
CA SER A 119 -10.43 -8.56 4.70
C SER A 119 -10.16 -9.37 3.45
N GLN A 120 -9.29 -8.85 2.57
CA GLN A 120 -8.76 -9.54 1.39
C GLN A 120 -7.39 -10.16 1.65
N HIS A 121 -6.32 -9.51 1.19
CA HIS A 121 -4.96 -10.00 1.22
C HIS A 121 -4.20 -9.36 2.37
N ALA A 122 -3.20 -10.08 2.87
CA ALA A 122 -2.25 -9.47 3.80
C ALA A 122 -1.30 -8.52 3.07
N VAL A 123 -1.01 -8.84 1.81
CA VAL A 123 -0.20 -8.03 0.90
C VAL A 123 -0.74 -8.18 -0.51
N GLU A 124 -1.02 -7.04 -1.16
CA GLU A 124 -1.17 -6.93 -2.61
C GLU A 124 0.06 -6.20 -3.21
N VAL A 125 0.44 -6.58 -4.43
CA VAL A 125 1.57 -5.99 -5.18
C VAL A 125 1.26 -5.98 -6.66
N ASP A 126 1.24 -4.78 -7.23
CA ASP A 126 0.73 -4.58 -8.59
C ASP A 126 1.67 -3.89 -9.55
N GLY A 127 1.34 -3.99 -10.82
CA GLY A 127 2.17 -3.45 -11.90
C GLY A 127 1.97 -1.96 -12.11
N PRO A 128 2.68 -1.36 -13.09
CA PRO A 128 2.45 0.05 -13.41
C PRO A 128 0.99 0.26 -13.81
N GLY A 129 0.31 1.22 -13.16
CA GLY A 129 -1.10 1.55 -13.37
C GLY A 129 -1.47 2.09 -14.75
N VAL A 130 -0.57 2.02 -15.75
CA VAL A 130 -0.83 2.43 -17.14
C VAL A 130 -0.62 1.24 -18.09
N PRO A 131 -1.70 0.68 -18.65
CA PRO A 131 -1.59 -0.32 -19.72
C PRO A 131 -0.77 0.22 -20.90
N GLY A 132 0.36 -0.42 -21.20
CA GLY A 132 1.22 -0.06 -22.33
C GLY A 132 2.43 0.82 -22.02
N SER A 133 2.71 1.14 -20.74
CA SER A 133 4.03 1.66 -20.37
C SER A 133 5.07 0.54 -20.42
N GLU A 134 6.04 0.63 -21.32
CA GLU A 134 7.15 -0.31 -21.45
C GLU A 134 8.03 -0.32 -20.18
N ILE A 135 7.84 -1.31 -19.30
CA ILE A 135 8.76 -1.79 -18.23
C ILE A 135 9.72 -0.74 -17.63
N SER A 136 9.19 0.28 -16.95
CA SER A 136 10.03 1.18 -16.16
C SER A 136 9.30 1.77 -14.95
N ASP A 137 8.51 1.04 -14.19
CA ASP A 137 9.13 0.32 -13.09
C ASP A 137 8.13 -0.67 -12.50
N ARG A 138 8.54 -1.93 -12.43
CA ARG A 138 7.80 -2.97 -11.73
C ARG A 138 7.71 -2.65 -10.25
N THR A 139 6.57 -2.83 -9.61
CA THR A 139 6.54 -2.74 -8.14
C THR A 139 7.34 -3.90 -7.57
N PHE A 140 8.43 -3.58 -6.89
CA PHE A 140 9.39 -4.56 -6.40
C PHE A 140 9.80 -4.29 -4.94
N PRO A 141 8.84 -4.40 -4.02
CA PRO A 141 9.09 -4.19 -2.61
C PRO A 141 9.93 -5.34 -2.04
N ARG A 142 10.75 -5.01 -1.04
CA ARG A 142 11.50 -6.03 -0.28
C ARG A 142 11.00 -6.07 1.15
N MET A 143 10.42 -7.19 1.55
CA MET A 143 9.90 -7.39 2.89
C MET A 143 10.74 -8.40 3.70
N TYR A 144 11.09 -8.04 4.93
CA TYR A 144 11.93 -8.83 5.83
C TYR A 144 11.26 -9.00 7.20
N ASN A 145 11.42 -10.18 7.81
CA ASN A 145 10.83 -10.49 9.13
C ASN A 145 9.32 -10.18 9.17
N ALA A 146 8.57 -10.80 8.25
CA ALA A 146 7.15 -10.60 8.08
C ALA A 146 6.35 -11.81 8.59
N LEU A 147 5.26 -11.54 9.29
CA LEU A 147 4.27 -12.52 9.71
C LEU A 147 2.89 -12.08 9.23
N PHE A 148 2.22 -12.97 8.50
CA PHE A 148 0.86 -12.77 8.02
C PHE A 148 -0.04 -13.84 8.61
N ILE A 149 -1.18 -13.44 9.16
CA ILE A 149 -2.19 -14.34 9.74
C ILE A 149 -3.54 -13.96 9.13
N GLY A 150 -4.23 -14.93 8.54
CA GLY A 150 -5.56 -14.72 7.98
C GLY A 150 -6.14 -16.00 7.40
N ASP A 151 -7.47 -16.05 7.32
CA ASP A 151 -8.19 -17.08 6.59
C ASP A 151 -8.66 -16.50 5.25
N VAL A 152 -8.27 -17.15 4.16
CA VAL A 152 -8.59 -16.72 2.78
C VAL A 152 -9.67 -17.60 2.14
N VAL A 153 -10.15 -18.63 2.86
CA VAL A 153 -11.08 -19.63 2.32
C VAL A 153 -12.52 -19.09 2.18
N ASN A 154 -12.79 -17.90 2.73
CA ASN A 154 -14.00 -17.13 2.48
C ASN A 154 -13.61 -15.68 2.20
N GLY A 155 -12.84 -15.44 1.13
CA GLY A 155 -12.56 -14.07 0.65
C GLY A 155 -13.87 -13.30 0.65
N ALA A 156 -14.00 -12.39 1.60
CA ALA A 156 -15.23 -11.66 1.75
C ALA A 156 -15.40 -10.76 0.52
N ASN A 157 -16.63 -10.35 0.23
CA ASN A 157 -16.82 -9.24 -0.71
C ASN A 157 -16.23 -8.01 -0.01
N PRO A 158 -15.05 -7.52 -0.43
CA PRO A 158 -14.46 -6.32 0.14
C PRO A 158 -15.42 -5.16 -0.10
N VAL A 159 -15.16 -4.05 0.59
CA VAL A 159 -15.95 -2.83 0.36
C VAL A 159 -15.58 -2.14 -0.96
N SER A 160 -14.40 -2.45 -1.52
CA SER A 160 -13.74 -1.69 -2.58
C SER A 160 -13.20 -2.54 -3.75
N SER A 161 -12.59 -3.70 -3.48
CA SER A 161 -11.87 -4.42 -4.54
C SER A 161 -12.69 -5.15 -5.64
N ASP A 162 -12.12 -5.19 -6.85
CA ASP A 162 -12.57 -5.96 -8.01
C ASP A 162 -12.07 -7.42 -8.00
N ASP A 163 -11.34 -7.81 -6.94
CA ASP A 163 -10.75 -9.12 -6.79
C ASP A 163 -11.64 -10.14 -6.08
N SER A 164 -11.65 -11.35 -6.61
CA SER A 164 -12.40 -12.50 -6.07
C SER A 164 -11.52 -13.73 -5.82
N PHE A 165 -10.20 -13.62 -5.97
CA PHE A 165 -9.28 -14.74 -5.82
C PHE A 165 -8.75 -14.84 -4.38
N ALA A 166 -8.97 -15.98 -3.73
CA ALA A 166 -8.44 -16.23 -2.39
C ALA A 166 -6.90 -16.30 -2.36
N GLY A 167 -6.25 -15.50 -1.49
CA GLY A 167 -4.81 -15.57 -1.26
C GLY A 167 -4.36 -14.66 -0.11
N LEU A 168 -3.33 -15.05 0.64
CA LEU A 168 -2.73 -14.17 1.67
C LEU A 168 -1.79 -13.15 1.02
N LEU A 169 -1.15 -13.55 -0.07
CA LEU A 169 -0.31 -12.70 -0.89
C LEU A 169 -0.88 -12.72 -2.29
N ARG A 170 -1.10 -11.54 -2.84
CA ARG A 170 -1.50 -11.33 -4.21
C ARG A 170 -0.39 -10.58 -4.94
N LEU A 171 0.03 -11.14 -6.08
CA LEU A 171 1.07 -10.57 -6.93
C LEU A 171 0.51 -10.49 -8.35
N ARG A 172 0.16 -9.29 -8.82
CA ARG A 172 -0.37 -9.08 -10.18
C ARG A 172 0.77 -8.91 -11.19
N GLN A 173 0.41 -8.83 -12.47
CA GLN A 173 1.37 -8.60 -13.55
C GLN A 173 2.14 -7.30 -13.30
N GLY A 174 3.46 -7.36 -13.31
CA GLY A 174 4.30 -6.20 -13.04
C GLY A 174 4.85 -6.16 -11.60
N ALA A 175 4.43 -7.08 -10.74
CA ALA A 175 5.17 -7.42 -9.53
C ALA A 175 6.46 -8.19 -9.87
N GLY A 176 7.58 -7.83 -9.21
CA GLY A 176 8.79 -8.67 -9.17
C GLY A 176 10.05 -8.15 -9.83
#